data_AF-A0A9X3J6I8-F1
#
_entry.id   AF-A0A9X3J6I8-F1
#
_cell.length_a   1.000
_cell.length_b   1.000
_cell.length_c   1.000
_cell.angle_alpha   90.00
_cell.angle_beta   90.00
_cell.angle_gamma   90.00
#
_symmetry.space_group_name_H-M   'P 1'
#
loop_
_entity.id
_entity.type
_entity.pdbx_description
1 polymer ?
#
loop_
_entity_poly.entity_id
_entity_poly.type
_entity_poly.pdbx_seq_one_letter_code
_entity_poly.pdbx_strand_id
1 'polypeptide(L)'
;MKPYQKICFIVLINTLFFNCSDTKHTHGKDNLCETDSTIVAMFLSDFHVGENYGAVSRICPPRKEEEYDEIGENIFCHKKVIEMLDTLGTICKSKHHHTIPRLILLGDIFDIAVHEESDAFNLTHDFFNTKTGKYKRSFISYFDEVIYISGNHDHHVWKMLQENYYIEERLQQGNALPYPHQRIAVLDLNNLQISNENTTVIPLHGNMVSAILRDKNLKVHIAYPNLYIRCNTDDNAGICVTHGHFFEPNWNKSSNDIPNFPDTILLKNYFVNLEKYNSPFTEFSDYSIAQVNQDFAQGLSDACFDSVFYKYRAMGKYVADSFPAFFPLLHDSLKNVAMTAYDTTKLSLHKVQVIPYLEHVKSEMAEKNMKFTKLVYGHTHVPCFREDYVYGISDTTEVSNTGGWVNIAQSQDATNTYRKTPNPMFLTKDGGLHKVFDFQKKMN
;
A
#
# COMPACT_ATOMS: atom_id res chain seq x y z
N MET A 1 13.04 5.52 -72.47
CA MET A 1 12.83 6.03 -71.10
C MET A 1 12.47 7.52 -71.12
N LYS A 2 11.19 7.77 -71.32
CA LYS A 2 10.32 8.71 -70.60
C LYS A 2 9.14 7.79 -70.10
N PRO A 3 8.23 8.16 -69.16
CA PRO A 3 7.67 9.51 -69.06
C PRO A 3 6.92 9.96 -67.75
N TYR A 4 6.33 11.17 -67.86
CA TYR A 4 5.03 11.68 -67.35
C TYR A 4 4.81 11.91 -65.82
N GLN A 5 4.46 13.11 -65.31
CA GLN A 5 3.34 14.07 -65.55
C GLN A 5 2.09 13.81 -64.68
N LYS A 6 1.55 14.91 -64.12
CA LYS A 6 0.10 15.23 -63.90
C LYS A 6 -0.62 14.49 -62.75
N ILE A 7 -1.67 14.96 -62.05
CA ILE A 7 -2.52 16.17 -61.94
C ILE A 7 -3.58 15.89 -60.82
N CYS A 8 -4.29 16.93 -60.33
CA CYS A 8 -5.60 16.96 -59.62
C CYS A 8 -5.61 16.60 -58.11
N PHE A 9 -6.02 17.46 -57.15
CA PHE A 9 -7.23 18.29 -56.97
C PHE A 9 -8.55 17.50 -57.03
N ILE A 10 -9.20 17.31 -55.88
CA ILE A 10 -10.67 17.37 -55.69
C ILE A 10 -10.94 17.76 -54.22
N VAL A 11 -11.66 18.88 -54.07
CA VAL A 11 -12.40 19.36 -52.90
C VAL A 11 -13.88 19.16 -53.25
N LEU A 12 -14.72 18.66 -52.34
CA LEU A 12 -16.16 18.93 -52.21
C LEU A 12 -16.70 18.11 -51.02
N ILE A 13 -16.98 18.71 -49.85
CA ILE A 13 -18.27 19.31 -49.45
C ILE A 13 -19.45 18.34 -49.63
N ASN A 14 -20.03 17.89 -48.51
CA ASN A 14 -21.47 17.98 -48.33
C ASN A 14 -21.89 18.07 -46.85
N THR A 15 -22.61 19.15 -46.61
CA THR A 15 -23.32 19.63 -45.44
C THR A 15 -24.56 18.79 -45.11
N LEU A 16 -24.87 18.74 -43.80
CA LEU A 16 -26.18 18.88 -43.13
C LEU A 16 -27.44 18.24 -43.78
N PHE A 17 -28.10 17.39 -42.99
CA PHE A 17 -29.51 17.47 -42.52
C PHE A 17 -30.10 16.06 -42.36
N PHE A 18 -30.52 15.68 -41.15
CA PHE A 18 -31.93 15.50 -40.78
C PHE A 18 -32.08 15.05 -39.32
N ASN A 19 -32.88 15.79 -38.57
CA ASN A 19 -33.52 15.37 -37.33
C ASN A 19 -34.41 14.15 -37.60
N CYS A 20 -34.41 13.18 -36.69
CA CYS A 20 -35.66 12.53 -36.28
C CYS A 20 -35.52 12.01 -34.85
N SER A 21 -36.29 12.62 -33.96
CA SER A 21 -36.65 12.12 -32.65
C SER A 21 -37.40 10.79 -32.79
N ASP A 22 -36.96 9.77 -32.08
CA ASP A 22 -37.85 8.66 -31.71
C ASP A 22 -37.50 8.17 -30.29
N THR A 23 -38.35 8.54 -29.36
CA THR A 23 -38.41 8.05 -27.99
C THR A 23 -38.78 6.57 -28.02
N LYS A 24 -37.82 5.70 -27.67
CA LYS A 24 -38.13 4.36 -27.18
C LYS A 24 -37.43 4.13 -25.86
N HIS A 25 -38.26 4.05 -24.81
CA HIS A 25 -37.92 3.42 -23.55
C HIS A 25 -37.41 2.00 -23.82
N THR A 26 -36.10 1.82 -23.72
CA THR A 26 -35.49 0.50 -23.57
C THR A 26 -34.88 0.44 -22.18
N HIS A 27 -35.36 -0.50 -21.38
CA HIS A 27 -34.77 -0.91 -20.12
C HIS A 27 -33.24 -1.04 -20.27
N GLY A 28 -32.52 -0.16 -19.60
CA GLY A 28 -31.06 -0.23 -19.47
C GLY A 28 -30.70 -1.49 -18.69
N LYS A 29 -30.36 -2.55 -19.41
CA LYS A 29 -29.27 -3.41 -18.97
C LYS A 29 -28.02 -2.58 -19.20
N ASP A 30 -27.40 -2.13 -18.12
CA ASP A 30 -26.07 -1.52 -18.13
C ASP A 30 -25.08 -2.57 -18.66
N ASN A 31 -24.96 -2.65 -19.98
CA ASN A 31 -23.82 -3.30 -20.61
C ASN A 31 -22.61 -2.44 -20.29
N LEU A 32 -21.73 -2.95 -19.42
CA LEU A 32 -20.32 -2.53 -19.38
C LEU A 32 -19.64 -2.99 -20.66
N CYS A 33 -19.99 -2.33 -21.76
CA CYS A 33 -19.22 -2.28 -22.98
C CYS A 33 -18.99 -0.78 -23.21
N GLU A 34 -17.72 -0.37 -23.29
CA GLU A 34 -17.29 1.00 -23.62
C GLU A 34 -17.29 2.07 -22.51
N THR A 35 -16.75 1.75 -21.33
CA THR A 35 -15.95 2.80 -20.64
C THR A 35 -14.47 2.42 -20.72
N ASP A 36 -13.71 3.30 -21.34
CA ASP A 36 -12.31 3.26 -21.79
C ASP A 36 -11.23 3.03 -20.70
N SER A 37 -11.60 2.62 -19.49
CA SER A 37 -10.69 2.64 -18.36
C SER A 37 -9.82 1.36 -18.35
N THR A 38 -8.79 1.33 -19.18
CA THR A 38 -7.77 0.28 -19.21
C THR A 38 -7.10 0.17 -17.83
N ILE A 39 -7.07 -1.02 -17.23
CA ILE A 39 -6.43 -1.25 -15.92
C ILE A 39 -4.91 -1.20 -16.12
N VAL A 40 -4.22 -0.40 -15.31
CA VAL A 40 -2.78 -0.16 -15.40
C VAL A 40 -2.02 -0.58 -14.14
N ALA A 41 -2.70 -0.72 -13.00
CA ALA A 41 -2.12 -1.25 -11.78
C ALA A 41 -3.18 -1.84 -10.84
N MET A 42 -2.73 -2.62 -9.86
CA MET A 42 -3.51 -3.00 -8.67
C MET A 42 -2.74 -2.59 -7.41
N PHE A 43 -3.42 -1.95 -6.46
CA PHE A 43 -2.92 -1.67 -5.12
C PHE A 43 -3.24 -2.84 -4.18
N LEU A 44 -2.25 -3.25 -3.38
CA LEU A 44 -2.37 -4.21 -2.29
C LEU A 44 -1.53 -3.72 -1.10
N SER A 45 -2.11 -3.67 0.09
CA SER A 45 -1.42 -3.30 1.34
C SER A 45 -1.87 -4.19 2.49
N ASP A 46 -1.20 -4.05 3.64
CA ASP A 46 -1.55 -4.73 4.90
C ASP A 46 -1.76 -6.22 4.70
N PHE A 47 -0.91 -6.85 3.91
CA PHE A 47 -1.08 -8.27 3.60
C PHE A 47 -0.60 -9.14 4.77
N HIS A 48 0.36 -8.64 5.56
CA HIS A 48 0.89 -9.25 6.78
C HIS A 48 1.24 -10.74 6.63
N VAL A 49 2.02 -11.08 5.61
CA VAL A 49 2.47 -12.47 5.41
C VAL A 49 3.38 -12.87 6.56
N GLY A 50 3.00 -13.93 7.27
CA GLY A 50 3.72 -14.44 8.44
C GLY A 50 2.95 -14.26 9.75
N GLU A 51 2.14 -13.21 9.86
CA GLU A 51 1.30 -13.00 11.05
C GLU A 51 0.23 -14.10 11.15
N ASN A 52 -0.04 -14.58 12.37
CA ASN A 52 -1.06 -15.61 12.60
C ASN A 52 -2.46 -15.22 12.09
N TYR A 53 -2.78 -13.93 12.12
CA TYR A 53 -4.06 -13.37 11.67
C TYR A 53 -3.95 -12.56 10.37
N GLY A 54 -2.79 -12.61 9.70
CA GLY A 54 -2.55 -11.95 8.41
C GLY A 54 -3.22 -12.69 7.25
N ALA A 55 -3.10 -12.13 6.04
CA ALA A 55 -3.76 -12.72 4.87
C ALA A 55 -3.20 -14.10 4.50
N VAL A 56 -1.94 -14.37 4.87
CA VAL A 56 -1.23 -15.63 4.63
C VAL A 56 -0.39 -15.97 5.85
N SER A 57 -0.54 -17.20 6.35
CA SER A 57 0.09 -17.68 7.58
C SER A 57 0.55 -19.13 7.47
N ARG A 58 1.46 -19.55 8.37
CA ARG A 58 1.87 -20.97 8.49
C ARG A 58 0.85 -21.85 9.18
N ILE A 59 -0.03 -21.25 9.98
CA ILE A 59 -1.06 -21.94 10.75
C ILE A 59 -2.42 -21.36 10.42
N CYS A 60 -3.46 -22.19 10.39
CA CYS A 60 -4.82 -21.66 10.39
C CYS A 60 -5.05 -20.90 11.69
N PRO A 61 -5.43 -19.61 11.66
CA PRO A 61 -5.71 -18.88 12.89
C PRO A 61 -6.81 -19.60 13.70
N PRO A 62 -6.65 -19.73 15.03
CA PRO A 62 -7.62 -20.45 15.86
C PRO A 62 -9.01 -19.83 15.74
N ARG A 63 -10.05 -20.66 15.55
CA ARG A 63 -11.47 -20.24 15.42
C ARG A 63 -11.77 -19.45 14.14
N LYS A 64 -10.87 -19.49 13.16
CA LYS A 64 -11.00 -18.83 11.85
C LYS A 64 -10.93 -19.83 10.70
N GLU A 65 -11.16 -21.12 10.97
CA GLU A 65 -11.08 -22.22 10.01
C GLU A 65 -12.05 -22.05 8.84
N GLU A 66 -13.17 -21.34 9.05
CA GLU A 66 -14.12 -21.03 7.98
C GLU A 66 -13.67 -19.87 7.06
N GLU A 67 -12.69 -19.06 7.48
CA GLU A 67 -12.21 -17.88 6.75
C GLU A 67 -10.94 -18.15 5.92
N TYR A 68 -10.24 -19.27 6.17
CA TYR A 68 -8.98 -19.63 5.54
C TYR A 68 -9.07 -20.96 4.78
N ASP A 69 -8.26 -21.09 3.75
CA ASP A 69 -8.04 -22.35 3.02
C ASP A 69 -6.54 -22.69 3.03
N GLU A 70 -6.22 -23.97 3.15
CA GLU A 70 -4.87 -24.48 2.95
C GLU A 70 -4.59 -24.62 1.45
N ILE A 71 -3.58 -23.90 0.94
CA ILE A 71 -3.26 -23.83 -0.50
C ILE A 71 -1.92 -24.49 -0.86
N GLY A 72 -1.18 -24.95 0.14
CA GLY A 72 0.12 -25.61 0.05
C GLY A 72 0.50 -26.18 1.42
N GLU A 73 1.64 -26.87 1.49
CA GLU A 73 2.11 -27.47 2.75
C GLU A 73 2.36 -26.39 3.81
N ASN A 74 1.51 -26.35 4.84
CA ASN A 74 1.54 -25.31 5.88
C ASN A 74 1.46 -23.88 5.32
N ILE A 75 0.62 -23.67 4.29
CA ILE A 75 0.32 -22.33 3.76
C ILE A 75 -1.20 -22.15 3.83
N PHE A 76 -1.64 -21.39 4.82
CA PHE A 76 -3.03 -21.01 5.00
C PHE A 76 -3.23 -19.61 4.43
N CYS A 77 -4.29 -19.44 3.66
CA CYS A 77 -4.57 -18.20 2.95
C CYS A 77 -6.03 -17.81 3.16
N HIS A 78 -6.28 -16.54 3.47
CA HIS A 78 -7.63 -16.05 3.67
C HIS A 78 -8.46 -16.18 2.37
N LYS A 79 -9.70 -16.67 2.45
CA LYS A 79 -10.56 -16.98 1.28
C LYS A 79 -10.79 -15.79 0.35
N LYS A 80 -10.80 -14.56 0.89
CA LYS A 80 -10.87 -13.32 0.09
C LYS A 80 -9.67 -13.12 -0.83
N VAL A 81 -8.49 -13.63 -0.48
CA VAL A 81 -7.32 -13.63 -1.37
C VAL A 81 -7.58 -14.55 -2.55
N ILE A 82 -8.14 -15.74 -2.32
CA ILE A 82 -8.47 -16.69 -3.39
C ILE A 82 -9.52 -16.08 -4.33
N GLU A 83 -10.55 -15.43 -3.78
CA GLU A 83 -11.56 -14.67 -4.56
C GLU A 83 -10.92 -13.55 -5.39
N MET A 84 -9.95 -12.82 -4.83
CA MET A 84 -9.17 -11.81 -5.55
C MET A 84 -8.39 -12.45 -6.71
N LEU A 85 -7.69 -13.56 -6.48
CA LEU A 85 -6.92 -14.27 -7.51
C LEU A 85 -7.82 -14.79 -8.65
N ASP A 86 -9.03 -15.24 -8.33
CA ASP A 86 -10.01 -15.65 -9.33
C ASP A 86 -10.57 -14.48 -10.14
N THR A 87 -10.72 -13.31 -9.50
CA THR A 87 -11.07 -12.06 -10.19
C THR A 87 -9.96 -11.66 -11.17
N LEU A 88 -8.70 -11.72 -10.75
CA LEU A 88 -7.54 -11.45 -11.61
C LEU A 88 -7.48 -12.42 -12.79
N GLY A 89 -7.73 -13.72 -12.54
CA GLY A 89 -7.83 -14.74 -13.59
C GLY A 89 -8.91 -14.45 -14.63
N THR A 90 -10.06 -13.98 -14.17
CA THR A 90 -11.17 -13.62 -15.07
C THR A 90 -10.82 -12.40 -15.93
N ILE A 91 -10.22 -11.37 -15.34
CA ILE A 91 -9.78 -10.16 -16.05
C ILE A 91 -8.69 -10.48 -17.09
N CYS A 92 -7.66 -11.24 -16.70
CA CYS A 92 -6.55 -11.56 -17.58
C CYS A 92 -6.93 -12.56 -18.70
N LYS A 93 -8.04 -13.30 -18.54
CA LYS A 93 -8.59 -14.14 -19.60
C LYS A 93 -9.39 -13.34 -20.63
N SER A 94 -10.07 -12.26 -20.21
CA SER A 94 -11.01 -11.52 -21.06
C SER A 94 -10.37 -10.40 -21.89
N LYS A 95 -9.28 -9.78 -21.44
CA LYS A 95 -8.80 -8.49 -21.97
C LYS A 95 -7.75 -8.52 -23.10
N HIS A 96 -7.52 -9.63 -23.81
CA HIS A 96 -6.37 -9.81 -24.73
C HIS A 96 -4.97 -9.69 -24.08
N HIS A 97 -4.85 -9.05 -22.92
CA HIS A 97 -3.66 -8.97 -22.09
C HIS A 97 -3.66 -10.10 -21.06
N HIS A 98 -2.63 -10.94 -21.10
CA HIS A 98 -2.46 -12.05 -20.15
C HIS A 98 -2.05 -11.60 -18.75
N THR A 99 -1.72 -10.31 -18.55
CA THR A 99 -1.20 -9.72 -17.31
C THR A 99 -1.76 -8.31 -17.12
N ILE A 100 -1.72 -7.84 -15.87
CA ILE A 100 -1.92 -6.44 -15.49
C ILE A 100 -0.53 -5.78 -15.44
N PRO A 101 -0.35 -4.53 -15.94
CA PRO A 101 0.99 -3.98 -16.03
C PRO A 101 1.73 -3.90 -14.69
N ARG A 102 1.03 -3.60 -13.58
CA ARG A 102 1.68 -3.39 -12.28
C ARG A 102 0.93 -3.93 -11.09
N LEU A 103 1.70 -4.46 -10.14
CA LEU A 103 1.29 -4.59 -8.74
C LEU A 103 1.97 -3.49 -7.92
N ILE A 104 1.18 -2.72 -7.17
CA ILE A 104 1.67 -1.73 -6.22
C ILE A 104 1.48 -2.33 -4.82
N LEU A 105 2.58 -2.78 -4.24
CA LEU A 105 2.66 -3.25 -2.86
C LEU A 105 2.86 -2.05 -1.95
N LEU A 106 1.82 -1.70 -1.19
CA LEU A 106 1.70 -0.48 -0.42
C LEU A 106 1.89 -0.74 1.08
N GLY A 107 3.03 -1.32 1.42
CA GLY A 107 3.51 -1.57 2.78
C GLY A 107 2.76 -2.66 3.55
N ASP A 108 3.38 -3.04 4.67
CA ASP A 108 2.95 -4.14 5.55
C ASP A 108 2.64 -5.42 4.78
N ILE A 109 3.54 -5.76 3.84
CA ILE A 109 3.43 -7.00 3.06
C ILE A 109 4.08 -8.15 3.79
N PHE A 110 5.33 -7.95 4.22
CA PHE A 110 6.11 -8.94 4.95
C PHE A 110 5.99 -8.59 6.43
N ASP A 111 5.34 -9.43 7.23
CA ASP A 111 5.18 -9.09 8.65
C ASP A 111 6.39 -9.49 9.48
N ILE A 112 7.53 -8.88 9.18
CA ILE A 112 8.78 -9.07 9.95
C ILE A 112 8.76 -8.28 11.27
N ALA A 113 7.64 -7.64 11.61
CA ALA A 113 7.47 -6.88 12.83
C ALA A 113 6.76 -7.63 13.95
N VAL A 114 6.16 -8.78 13.66
CA VAL A 114 5.71 -9.72 14.69
C VAL A 114 6.13 -11.16 14.42
N HIS A 115 6.75 -11.41 13.26
CA HIS A 115 7.18 -12.73 12.82
C HIS A 115 8.68 -12.82 12.57
N GLU A 116 9.21 -14.05 12.58
CA GLU A 116 10.61 -14.31 12.26
C GLU A 116 10.87 -13.99 10.79
N GLU A 117 11.94 -13.22 10.55
CA GLU A 117 12.25 -12.65 9.24
C GLU A 117 12.39 -13.71 8.13
N SER A 118 13.15 -14.78 8.39
CA SER A 118 13.41 -15.81 7.39
C SER A 118 12.13 -16.55 6.99
N ASP A 119 11.26 -16.86 7.94
CA ASP A 119 9.98 -17.51 7.67
C ASP A 119 9.01 -16.57 6.96
N ALA A 120 8.92 -15.29 7.34
CA ALA A 120 8.08 -14.32 6.65
C ALA A 120 8.47 -14.18 5.17
N PHE A 121 9.78 -14.11 4.86
CA PHE A 121 10.26 -14.07 3.48
C PHE A 121 10.04 -15.39 2.72
N ASN A 122 10.31 -16.54 3.35
CA ASN A 122 10.08 -17.84 2.72
C ASN A 122 8.59 -18.08 2.45
N LEU A 123 7.71 -17.78 3.41
CA LEU A 123 6.26 -17.90 3.25
C LEU A 123 5.75 -16.96 2.16
N THR A 124 6.28 -15.73 2.10
CA THR A 124 5.98 -14.79 1.01
C THR A 124 6.37 -15.38 -0.33
N HIS A 125 7.60 -15.89 -0.46
CA HIS A 125 8.08 -16.52 -1.67
C HIS A 125 7.19 -17.69 -2.09
N ASP A 126 6.90 -18.60 -1.16
CA ASP A 126 6.06 -19.76 -1.39
C ASP A 126 4.66 -19.33 -1.85
N PHE A 127 4.03 -18.37 -1.17
CA PHE A 127 2.70 -17.88 -1.51
C PHE A 127 2.63 -17.23 -2.89
N PHE A 128 3.51 -16.28 -3.18
CA PHE A 128 3.49 -15.55 -4.46
C PHE A 128 3.74 -16.47 -5.66
N ASN A 129 4.40 -17.61 -5.45
CA ASN A 129 4.73 -18.60 -6.48
C ASN A 129 3.82 -19.83 -6.50
N THR A 130 3.03 -20.06 -5.43
CA THR A 130 2.06 -21.16 -5.36
C THR A 130 0.91 -20.95 -6.34
N LYS A 131 0.60 -21.99 -7.12
CA LYS A 131 -0.52 -21.99 -8.07
C LYS A 131 -1.83 -22.29 -7.33
N THR A 132 -2.64 -21.26 -7.10
CA THR A 132 -3.91 -21.39 -6.38
C THR A 132 -5.08 -20.83 -7.20
N GLY A 133 -6.28 -20.88 -6.61
CA GLY A 133 -7.53 -20.46 -7.23
C GLY A 133 -7.99 -21.37 -8.38
N LYS A 134 -9.07 -20.94 -9.04
CA LYS A 134 -9.70 -21.59 -10.19
C LYS A 134 -8.78 -21.70 -11.40
N TYR A 135 -7.93 -20.69 -11.60
CA TYR A 135 -7.07 -20.58 -12.78
C TYR A 135 -5.70 -21.25 -12.61
N LYS A 136 -5.40 -21.80 -11.42
CA LYS A 136 -4.13 -22.51 -11.12
C LYS A 136 -2.90 -21.73 -11.57
N ARG A 137 -2.89 -20.44 -11.27
CA ARG A 137 -1.85 -19.48 -11.62
C ARG A 137 -1.24 -18.91 -10.34
N SER A 138 0.06 -18.64 -10.35
CA SER A 138 0.73 -18.01 -9.21
C SER A 138 0.39 -16.53 -9.14
N PHE A 139 0.28 -15.97 -7.94
CA PHE A 139 -0.16 -14.59 -7.75
C PHE A 139 0.72 -13.60 -8.52
N ILE A 140 2.04 -13.71 -8.36
CA ILE A 140 2.97 -12.76 -8.98
C ILE A 140 2.88 -12.78 -10.51
N SER A 141 2.50 -13.92 -11.10
CA SER A 141 2.46 -14.04 -12.54
C SER A 141 1.34 -13.24 -13.19
N TYR A 142 0.35 -12.73 -12.43
CA TYR A 142 -0.68 -11.82 -12.95
C TYR A 142 -0.14 -10.45 -13.33
N PHE A 143 1.11 -10.11 -12.98
CA PHE A 143 1.68 -8.78 -13.16
C PHE A 143 2.99 -8.79 -13.94
N ASP A 144 3.25 -7.72 -14.70
CA ASP A 144 4.50 -7.56 -15.45
C ASP A 144 5.63 -7.03 -14.56
N GLU A 145 5.34 -6.07 -13.69
CA GLU A 145 6.29 -5.48 -12.75
C GLU A 145 5.64 -5.10 -11.41
N VAL A 146 6.48 -4.82 -10.41
CA VAL A 146 6.05 -4.44 -9.06
C VAL A 146 6.59 -3.05 -8.72
N ILE A 147 5.78 -2.25 -8.03
CA ILE A 147 6.25 -1.10 -7.26
C ILE A 147 6.06 -1.45 -5.78
N TYR A 148 7.14 -1.40 -5.01
CA TYR A 148 7.14 -1.68 -3.59
C TYR A 148 7.37 -0.40 -2.79
N ILE A 149 6.48 -0.17 -1.84
CA ILE A 149 6.53 0.88 -0.83
C ILE A 149 6.49 0.17 0.51
N SER A 150 7.42 0.50 1.40
CA SER A 150 7.46 -0.08 2.74
C SER A 150 6.51 0.66 3.69
N GLY A 151 5.83 -0.10 4.53
CA GLY A 151 5.11 0.34 5.73
C GLY A 151 5.98 0.21 6.98
N ASN A 152 5.35 0.18 8.15
CA ASN A 152 6.10 0.03 9.40
C ASN A 152 6.48 -1.43 9.69
N HIS A 153 5.65 -2.41 9.31
CA HIS A 153 5.92 -3.83 9.58
C HIS A 153 7.06 -4.40 8.75
N ASP A 154 7.28 -3.85 7.55
CA ASP A 154 8.36 -4.23 6.66
C ASP A 154 9.47 -3.16 6.55
N HIS A 155 9.50 -2.19 7.47
CA HIS A 155 10.45 -1.07 7.45
C HIS A 155 11.92 -1.53 7.41
N HIS A 156 12.25 -2.66 8.05
CA HIS A 156 13.60 -3.21 8.00
C HIS A 156 14.02 -3.62 6.57
N VAL A 157 13.08 -3.98 5.69
CA VAL A 157 13.35 -4.21 4.26
C VAL A 157 13.86 -2.94 3.58
N TRP A 158 13.27 -1.79 3.89
CA TRP A 158 13.77 -0.50 3.40
C TRP A 158 15.18 -0.19 3.91
N LYS A 159 15.48 -0.55 5.17
CA LYS A 159 16.82 -0.40 5.75
C LYS A 159 17.85 -1.29 5.08
N MET A 160 17.56 -2.57 4.92
CA MET A 160 18.41 -3.53 4.21
C MET A 160 18.70 -3.09 2.77
N LEU A 161 17.69 -2.59 2.04
CA LEU A 161 17.89 -2.06 0.69
C LEU A 161 18.85 -0.86 0.70
N GLN A 162 18.75 0.05 1.67
CA GLN A 162 19.67 1.18 1.78
C GLN A 162 21.08 0.70 2.14
N GLU A 163 21.22 -0.19 3.12
CA GLU A 163 22.50 -0.75 3.57
C GLU A 163 23.23 -1.48 2.45
N ASN A 164 22.59 -2.46 1.82
CA ASN A 164 23.19 -3.25 0.76
C ASN A 164 23.62 -2.37 -0.42
N TYR A 165 22.75 -1.50 -0.91
CA TYR A 165 23.00 -0.78 -2.16
C TYR A 165 23.77 0.54 -2.01
N TYR A 166 23.64 1.26 -0.89
CA TYR A 166 24.36 2.53 -0.69
C TYR A 166 25.66 2.37 0.08
N ILE A 167 25.78 1.33 0.92
CA ILE A 167 26.96 1.12 1.75
C ILE A 167 27.73 -0.10 1.27
N GLU A 168 27.16 -1.30 1.34
CA GLU A 168 27.94 -2.53 1.16
C GLU A 168 28.48 -2.71 -0.26
N GLU A 169 27.61 -2.71 -1.28
CA GLU A 169 28.02 -2.83 -2.68
C GLU A 169 28.90 -1.67 -3.15
N ARG A 170 28.72 -0.49 -2.55
CA ARG A 170 29.50 0.70 -2.87
C ARG A 170 30.87 0.66 -2.21
N LEU A 171 30.98 0.20 -0.96
CA LEU A 171 32.27 -0.02 -0.30
C LEU A 171 33.11 -1.05 -1.05
N GLN A 172 32.49 -2.07 -1.65
CA GLN A 172 33.16 -3.00 -2.56
C GLN A 172 33.73 -2.31 -3.82
N GLN A 173 33.16 -1.16 -4.22
CA GLN A 173 33.65 -0.29 -5.30
C GLN A 173 34.59 0.83 -4.81
N GLY A 174 34.88 0.89 -3.50
CA GLY A 174 35.83 1.82 -2.89
C GLY A 174 35.23 3.10 -2.29
N ASN A 175 33.91 3.26 -2.24
CA ASN A 175 33.26 4.43 -1.60
C ASN A 175 31.90 4.08 -0.98
N ALA A 176 31.51 4.70 0.13
CA ALA A 176 30.12 4.62 0.60
C ALA A 176 29.29 5.81 0.08
N LEU A 177 27.98 5.63 -0.10
CA LEU A 177 27.03 6.70 -0.39
C LEU A 177 26.18 7.02 0.85
N PRO A 178 25.75 8.28 1.05
CA PRO A 178 24.84 8.60 2.13
C PRO A 178 23.49 7.90 1.93
N TYR A 179 22.85 7.49 3.03
CA TYR A 179 21.48 6.97 2.95
C TYR A 179 20.54 8.02 2.36
N PRO A 180 19.68 7.62 1.42
CA PRO A 180 18.77 8.55 0.82
C PRO A 180 17.64 8.93 1.81
N HIS A 181 17.30 8.05 2.77
CA HIS A 181 16.18 8.16 3.73
C HIS A 181 14.79 8.29 3.09
N GLN A 182 14.71 8.79 1.86
CA GLN A 182 13.53 8.78 1.02
C GLN A 182 13.94 8.44 -0.41
N ARG A 183 13.00 7.90 -1.16
CA ARG A 183 13.08 7.66 -2.58
C ARG A 183 11.70 7.87 -3.19
N ILE A 184 11.32 9.12 -3.41
CA ILE A 184 10.05 9.44 -4.08
C ILE A 184 10.12 8.99 -5.54
N ALA A 185 9.06 8.32 -5.97
CA ALA A 185 8.86 7.88 -7.34
C ALA A 185 7.64 8.58 -7.95
N VAL A 186 7.66 8.77 -9.27
CA VAL A 186 6.51 9.25 -10.04
C VAL A 186 6.18 8.23 -11.12
N LEU A 187 4.95 7.71 -11.12
CA LEU A 187 4.37 6.94 -12.20
C LEU A 187 3.54 7.86 -13.11
N ASP A 188 3.90 7.94 -14.39
CA ASP A 188 3.15 8.73 -15.37
C ASP A 188 2.19 7.84 -16.17
N LEU A 189 0.88 8.08 -16.08
CA LEU A 189 -0.13 7.24 -16.75
C LEU A 189 -0.19 7.45 -18.27
N ASN A 190 0.43 8.50 -18.80
CA ASN A 190 0.47 8.74 -20.26
C ASN A 190 1.35 7.72 -20.99
N ASN A 191 2.53 7.45 -20.42
CA ASN A 191 3.55 6.60 -21.03
C ASN A 191 3.87 5.36 -20.17
N LEU A 192 3.24 5.22 -19.01
CA LEU A 192 3.46 4.13 -18.05
C LEU A 192 4.93 4.03 -17.62
N GLN A 193 5.65 5.15 -17.51
CA GLN A 193 7.03 5.17 -17.02
C GLN A 193 7.10 5.59 -15.55
N ILE A 194 8.12 5.06 -14.86
CA ILE A 194 8.44 5.42 -13.48
C ILE A 194 9.75 6.20 -13.48
N SER A 195 9.72 7.40 -12.92
CA SER A 195 10.92 8.21 -12.66
C SER A 195 11.17 8.32 -11.16
N ASN A 196 12.43 8.24 -10.75
CA ASN A 196 12.86 8.45 -9.37
C ASN A 196 13.79 9.68 -9.33
N GLU A 197 13.72 10.47 -8.26
CA GLU A 197 14.55 11.67 -8.13
C GLU A 197 16.04 11.37 -7.91
N ASN A 198 16.34 10.24 -7.26
CA ASN A 198 17.69 9.83 -6.94
C ASN A 198 18.24 8.89 -8.04
N THR A 199 19.48 9.13 -8.47
CA THR A 199 20.22 8.28 -9.41
C THR A 199 20.13 6.82 -8.97
N THR A 200 19.71 5.93 -9.86
CA THR A 200 19.41 4.52 -9.61
C THR A 200 20.60 3.76 -9.02
N VAL A 201 20.68 3.72 -7.70
CA VAL A 201 21.63 2.87 -6.96
C VAL A 201 21.05 1.46 -6.76
N ILE A 202 19.76 1.38 -6.41
CA ILE A 202 19.05 0.09 -6.30
C ILE A 202 18.66 -0.40 -7.71
N PRO A 203 19.07 -1.61 -8.12
CA PRO A 203 18.76 -2.17 -9.42
C PRO A 203 17.29 -2.55 -9.53
N LEU A 204 16.74 -2.44 -10.75
CA LEU A 204 15.35 -2.81 -11.04
C LEU A 204 15.11 -4.33 -11.05
N HIS A 205 16.16 -5.09 -11.38
CA HIS A 205 16.15 -6.55 -11.39
C HIS A 205 17.17 -7.03 -10.38
N GLY A 206 16.92 -8.21 -9.80
CA GLY A 206 17.86 -8.87 -8.90
C GLY A 206 18.01 -8.20 -7.55
N ASN A 207 17.12 -7.25 -7.20
CA ASN A 207 17.07 -6.75 -5.84
C ASN A 207 16.41 -7.75 -4.89
N MET A 208 16.63 -7.55 -3.59
CA MET A 208 16.14 -8.47 -2.56
C MET A 208 14.63 -8.69 -2.64
N VAL A 209 13.83 -7.64 -2.86
CA VAL A 209 12.37 -7.76 -3.02
C VAL A 209 12.00 -8.60 -4.24
N SER A 210 12.76 -8.49 -5.33
CA SER A 210 12.57 -9.33 -6.52
C SER A 210 12.73 -10.82 -6.17
N ALA A 211 13.77 -11.15 -5.39
CA ALA A 211 14.04 -12.51 -4.94
C ALA A 211 12.98 -13.04 -3.97
N ILE A 212 12.51 -12.20 -3.03
CA ILE A 212 11.42 -12.55 -2.11
C ILE A 212 10.15 -12.88 -2.89
N LEU A 213 9.75 -12.03 -3.85
CA LEU A 213 8.46 -12.22 -4.55
C LEU A 213 8.48 -13.32 -5.61
N ARG A 214 9.62 -13.55 -6.30
CA ARG A 214 9.71 -14.54 -7.37
C ARG A 214 11.13 -15.00 -7.64
N ASP A 215 11.92 -14.14 -8.28
CA ASP A 215 13.28 -14.43 -8.71
C ASP A 215 13.98 -13.12 -9.11
N LYS A 216 15.25 -13.22 -9.48
CA LYS A 216 16.07 -12.07 -9.86
C LYS A 216 15.64 -11.39 -11.17
N ASN A 217 14.75 -11.97 -11.96
CA ASN A 217 14.27 -11.39 -13.22
C ASN A 217 13.02 -10.52 -13.04
N LEU A 218 12.28 -10.68 -11.94
CA LEU A 218 11.15 -9.80 -11.64
C LEU A 218 11.62 -8.36 -11.56
N LYS A 219 10.92 -7.46 -12.26
CA LYS A 219 11.20 -6.03 -12.22
C LYS A 219 10.49 -5.42 -11.01
N VAL A 220 11.27 -4.87 -10.08
CA VAL A 220 10.75 -4.23 -8.87
C VAL A 220 11.29 -2.81 -8.75
N HIS A 221 10.38 -1.85 -8.73
CA HIS A 221 10.64 -0.45 -8.41
C HIS A 221 10.48 -0.23 -6.91
N ILE A 222 11.38 0.53 -6.30
CA ILE A 222 11.32 0.91 -4.87
C ILE A 222 10.94 2.38 -4.78
N ALA A 223 9.91 2.68 -3.99
CA ALA A 223 9.49 4.03 -3.63
C ALA A 223 9.30 4.13 -2.11
N TYR A 224 9.70 5.24 -1.50
CA TYR A 224 9.49 5.47 -0.06
C TYR A 224 9.60 6.97 0.29
N PRO A 225 8.78 7.52 1.19
CA PRO A 225 7.53 6.93 1.68
C PRO A 225 6.39 7.06 0.65
N ASN A 226 6.59 7.87 -0.39
CA ASN A 226 5.57 8.25 -1.35
C ASN A 226 5.86 7.72 -2.77
N LEU A 227 4.79 7.27 -3.41
CA LEU A 227 4.66 7.18 -4.86
C LEU A 227 3.65 8.23 -5.30
N TYR A 228 4.02 9.06 -6.26
CA TYR A 228 3.10 9.96 -6.93
C TYR A 228 2.68 9.38 -8.27
N ILE A 229 1.40 9.54 -8.61
CA ILE A 229 0.87 9.10 -9.90
C ILE A 229 0.34 10.32 -10.63
N ARG A 230 0.87 10.59 -11.81
CA ARG A 230 0.37 11.64 -12.71
C ARG A 230 -0.75 11.06 -13.56
N CYS A 231 -1.95 11.58 -13.38
CA CYS A 231 -3.10 11.17 -14.17
C CYS A 231 -3.02 11.74 -15.59
N ASN A 232 -3.63 11.03 -16.54
CA ASN A 232 -3.81 11.52 -17.90
C ASN A 232 -5.03 12.45 -17.96
N THR A 233 -4.90 13.65 -17.40
CA THR A 233 -5.94 14.68 -17.33
C THR A 233 -5.38 16.06 -17.65
N ASP A 234 -6.21 16.93 -18.23
CA ASP A 234 -5.81 18.28 -18.64
C ASP A 234 -5.41 19.19 -17.46
N ASP A 235 -5.88 18.89 -16.25
CA ASP A 235 -5.64 19.67 -15.04
C ASP A 235 -4.40 19.22 -14.24
N ASN A 236 -3.59 18.31 -14.80
CA ASN A 236 -2.45 17.68 -14.12
C ASN A 236 -2.83 17.03 -12.78
N ALA A 237 -4.03 16.46 -12.66
CA ALA A 237 -4.44 15.71 -11.48
C ALA A 237 -3.41 14.64 -11.09
N GLY A 238 -3.24 14.48 -9.78
CA GLY A 238 -2.22 13.63 -9.20
C GLY A 238 -2.74 12.88 -7.99
N ILE A 239 -2.25 11.67 -7.84
CA ILE A 239 -2.54 10.78 -6.72
C ILE A 239 -1.30 10.69 -5.84
N CYS A 240 -1.45 10.96 -4.54
CA CYS A 240 -0.44 10.58 -3.55
C CYS A 240 -0.74 9.16 -3.07
N VAL A 241 0.27 8.30 -3.13
CA VAL A 241 0.20 6.92 -2.65
C VAL A 241 1.25 6.76 -1.55
N THR A 242 0.81 6.41 -0.33
CA THR A 242 1.67 6.22 0.85
C THR A 242 1.13 5.04 1.66
N HIS A 243 1.96 4.29 2.38
CA HIS A 243 1.41 3.28 3.30
C HIS A 243 0.49 3.95 4.33
N GLY A 244 0.96 5.02 4.97
CA GLY A 244 0.17 5.82 5.91
C GLY A 244 0.57 5.65 7.37
N HIS A 245 1.62 4.88 7.67
CA HIS A 245 2.17 4.76 9.03
C HIS A 245 2.52 6.12 9.63
N PHE A 246 3.01 7.09 8.85
CA PHE A 246 3.24 8.46 9.32
C PHE A 246 1.97 9.26 9.69
N PHE A 247 0.77 8.69 9.55
CA PHE A 247 -0.47 9.25 10.08
C PHE A 247 -0.79 8.74 11.49
N GLU A 248 0.00 7.79 12.00
CA GLU A 248 -0.24 7.18 13.28
C GLU A 248 0.61 7.77 14.39
N PRO A 249 0.02 8.04 15.57
CA PRO A 249 0.77 8.51 16.72
C PRO A 249 1.83 7.50 17.19
N ASN A 250 1.55 6.21 17.00
CA ASN A 250 2.51 5.14 17.29
C ASN A 250 3.74 5.18 16.38
N TRP A 251 3.69 5.80 15.20
CA TRP A 251 4.84 5.86 14.29
C TRP A 251 5.44 7.24 14.14
N ASN A 252 4.72 8.26 14.60
CA ASN A 252 5.28 9.54 15.03
C ASN A 252 5.65 9.54 16.52
N LYS A 253 5.99 8.37 17.09
CA LYS A 253 6.28 8.11 18.51
C LYS A 253 7.11 9.20 19.18
N SER A 254 8.05 9.78 18.45
CA SER A 254 9.01 10.72 18.97
C SER A 254 8.80 12.13 18.41
N SER A 255 8.37 12.28 17.15
CA SER A 255 8.28 13.60 16.47
C SER A 255 7.20 14.50 17.08
N ASN A 256 6.24 13.92 17.79
CA ASN A 256 5.25 14.64 18.60
C ASN A 256 5.78 15.11 19.96
N ASP A 257 6.77 14.40 20.51
CA ASP A 257 7.27 14.62 21.87
C ASP A 257 8.44 15.61 21.92
N ILE A 258 8.97 16.02 20.76
CA ILE A 258 9.94 17.11 20.65
C ILE A 258 9.21 18.44 20.43
N PRO A 259 9.29 19.38 21.39
CA PRO A 259 8.87 20.76 21.17
C PRO A 259 9.61 21.36 19.97
N ASN A 260 8.88 21.99 19.04
CA ASN A 260 9.39 22.65 17.83
C ASN A 260 9.84 21.73 16.67
N PHE A 261 9.66 20.40 16.74
CA PHE A 261 9.68 19.56 15.53
C PHE A 261 8.62 19.98 14.47
N PRO A 262 7.43 20.52 14.85
CA PRO A 262 6.41 20.91 13.87
C PRO A 262 6.58 22.28 13.21
N ASP A 263 7.51 23.15 13.63
CA ASP A 263 7.57 24.55 13.17
C ASP A 263 8.17 24.75 11.77
N THR A 264 8.26 23.67 11.00
CA THR A 264 8.90 23.67 9.69
C THR A 264 8.02 23.03 8.63
N ILE A 265 6.90 23.70 8.33
CA ILE A 265 5.97 23.40 7.23
C ILE A 265 6.62 23.60 5.83
N LEU A 266 7.91 23.98 5.77
CA LEU A 266 8.62 24.35 4.54
C LEU A 266 10.04 23.77 4.44
N LEU A 267 10.33 22.65 5.11
CA LEU A 267 11.65 22.02 4.94
C LEU A 267 11.67 21.16 3.69
N LYS A 268 12.56 21.51 2.75
CA LYS A 268 12.92 20.68 1.59
C LYS A 268 13.24 19.22 1.94
N ASN A 269 13.63 18.95 3.19
CA ASN A 269 14.02 17.64 3.70
C ASN A 269 13.00 17.07 4.70
N TYR A 270 11.71 17.44 4.61
CA TYR A 270 10.69 17.03 5.58
C TYR A 270 10.62 15.50 5.75
N PHE A 271 10.37 14.74 4.68
CA PHE A 271 10.28 13.28 4.80
C PHE A 271 11.62 12.64 5.17
N VAL A 272 12.75 13.16 4.68
CA VAL A 272 14.10 12.73 5.12
C VAL A 272 14.26 12.89 6.64
N ASN A 273 13.88 14.03 7.20
CA ASN A 273 14.02 14.31 8.63
C ASN A 273 13.05 13.47 9.46
N LEU A 274 11.81 13.33 8.97
CA LEU A 274 10.80 12.48 9.57
C LEU A 274 11.29 11.03 9.65
N GLU A 275 11.81 10.50 8.55
CA GLU A 275 12.41 9.16 8.48
C GLU A 275 13.60 9.04 9.42
N LYS A 276 14.59 9.94 9.33
CA LYS A 276 15.80 9.88 10.18
C LYS A 276 15.47 9.79 11.66
N TYR A 277 14.39 10.45 12.04
CA TYR A 277 13.99 10.55 13.42
C TYR A 277 13.12 9.37 13.87
N ASN A 278 12.18 8.93 13.05
CA ASN A 278 11.28 7.82 13.39
C ASN A 278 11.94 6.44 13.18
N SER A 279 12.83 6.29 12.19
CA SER A 279 13.45 5.02 11.81
C SER A 279 14.06 4.25 12.98
N PRO A 280 14.88 4.84 13.88
CA PRO A 280 15.44 4.09 15.02
C PRO A 280 14.38 3.53 15.98
N PHE A 281 13.25 4.22 16.12
CA PHE A 281 12.15 3.77 16.98
C PHE A 281 11.39 2.64 16.31
N THR A 282 11.08 2.77 15.02
CA THR A 282 10.45 1.71 14.21
C THR A 282 11.33 0.45 14.19
N GLU A 283 12.63 0.58 13.90
CA GLU A 283 13.56 -0.55 13.88
C GLU A 283 13.69 -1.24 15.24
N PHE A 284 13.59 -0.50 16.34
CA PHE A 284 13.65 -1.09 17.68
C PHE A 284 12.34 -1.78 18.05
N SER A 285 11.20 -1.11 17.91
CA SER A 285 9.91 -1.64 18.38
C SER A 285 9.32 -2.69 17.45
N ASP A 286 9.51 -2.54 16.16
CA ASP A 286 8.79 -3.34 15.16
C ASP A 286 9.69 -4.46 14.72
N TYR A 287 10.93 -4.18 14.33
CA TYR A 287 11.84 -5.26 13.93
C TYR A 287 12.57 -5.92 15.11
N SER A 288 13.41 -5.17 15.84
CA SER A 288 14.38 -5.76 16.78
C SER A 288 13.73 -6.54 17.92
N ILE A 289 12.65 -6.02 18.50
CA ILE A 289 11.89 -6.71 19.54
C ILE A 289 11.20 -7.96 18.99
N ALA A 290 10.70 -7.89 17.75
CA ALA A 290 10.05 -9.03 17.12
C ALA A 290 10.99 -10.20 16.89
N GLN A 291 12.23 -9.89 16.52
CA GLN A 291 13.25 -10.90 16.26
C GLN A 291 13.82 -11.58 17.53
N VAL A 292 13.46 -11.12 18.74
CA VAL A 292 13.90 -11.79 19.98
C VAL A 292 13.21 -13.14 20.15
N ASN A 293 11.89 -13.16 19.96
CA ASN A 293 11.06 -14.36 20.08
C ASN A 293 9.66 -14.03 19.52
N GLN A 294 9.20 -14.81 18.53
CA GLN A 294 7.89 -14.64 17.91
C GLN A 294 6.74 -14.65 18.93
N ASP A 295 6.76 -15.56 19.92
CA ASP A 295 5.73 -15.63 20.97
C ASP A 295 5.71 -14.36 21.82
N PHE A 296 6.88 -13.73 22.01
CA PHE A 296 7.01 -12.49 22.75
C PHE A 296 6.44 -11.30 21.98
N ALA A 297 6.80 -11.19 20.69
CA ALA A 297 6.35 -10.12 19.80
C ALA A 297 4.83 -10.15 19.59
N GLN A 298 4.33 -11.32 19.17
CA GLN A 298 2.91 -11.57 19.02
C GLN A 298 2.18 -11.39 20.35
N GLY A 299 2.73 -11.92 21.44
CA GLY A 299 2.15 -11.76 22.78
C GLY A 299 2.07 -10.31 23.25
N LEU A 300 3.06 -9.48 22.92
CA LEU A 300 3.08 -8.05 23.22
C LEU A 300 2.04 -7.30 22.37
N SER A 301 1.97 -7.60 21.07
CA SER A 301 0.94 -7.07 20.16
C SER A 301 -0.46 -7.44 20.66
N ASP A 302 -0.71 -8.73 20.91
CA ASP A 302 -1.98 -9.25 21.41
C ASP A 302 -2.38 -8.63 22.76
N ALA A 303 -1.42 -8.39 23.67
CA ALA A 303 -1.68 -7.74 24.96
C ALA A 303 -2.14 -6.28 24.83
N CYS A 304 -1.87 -5.63 23.69
CA CYS A 304 -2.41 -4.31 23.37
C CYS A 304 -3.91 -4.38 23.02
N PHE A 305 -4.35 -5.47 22.41
CA PHE A 305 -5.69 -5.57 21.80
C PHE A 305 -6.68 -6.44 22.58
N ASP A 306 -6.21 -7.44 23.33
CA ASP A 306 -7.08 -8.39 24.01
C ASP A 306 -6.67 -8.60 25.49
N SER A 307 -7.68 -8.51 26.35
CA SER A 307 -7.64 -8.82 27.77
C SER A 307 -7.23 -10.26 28.11
N VAL A 308 -7.33 -11.20 27.16
CA VAL A 308 -7.07 -12.64 27.38
C VAL A 308 -5.57 -12.94 27.52
N PHE A 309 -4.67 -12.08 27.03
CA PHE A 309 -3.21 -12.30 27.07
C PHE A 309 -2.52 -11.71 28.32
N TYR A 310 -3.08 -12.00 29.50
CA TYR A 310 -2.61 -11.46 30.78
C TYR A 310 -1.13 -11.74 31.09
N LYS A 311 -0.57 -12.84 30.55
CA LYS A 311 0.84 -13.21 30.76
C LYS A 311 1.81 -12.22 30.12
N TYR A 312 1.48 -11.71 28.94
CA TYR A 312 2.31 -10.73 28.24
C TYR A 312 2.03 -9.30 28.70
N ARG A 313 0.87 -9.04 29.31
CA ARG A 313 0.53 -7.71 29.85
C ARG A 313 1.55 -7.21 30.88
N ALA A 314 1.97 -8.06 31.81
CA ALA A 314 2.94 -7.67 32.83
C ALA A 314 4.31 -7.33 32.21
N MET A 315 4.73 -8.10 31.21
CA MET A 315 5.99 -7.89 30.52
C MET A 315 5.94 -6.69 29.58
N GLY A 316 4.84 -6.51 28.83
CA GLY A 316 4.61 -5.32 28.02
C GLY A 316 4.55 -4.06 28.87
N LYS A 317 3.97 -4.13 30.08
CA LYS A 317 4.03 -3.03 31.05
C LYS A 317 5.47 -2.75 31.46
N TYR A 318 6.24 -3.78 31.80
CA TYR A 318 7.64 -3.62 32.19
C TYR A 318 8.48 -2.97 31.07
N VAL A 319 8.33 -3.44 29.83
CA VAL A 319 9.02 -2.87 28.66
C VAL A 319 8.59 -1.43 28.44
N ALA A 320 7.28 -1.14 28.50
CA ALA A 320 6.77 0.21 28.32
C ALA A 320 7.17 1.17 29.45
N ASP A 321 7.24 0.69 30.70
CA ASP A 321 7.75 1.47 31.84
C ASP A 321 9.28 1.70 31.73
N SER A 322 10.02 0.73 31.18
CA SER A 322 11.49 0.83 31.00
C SER A 322 11.87 1.71 29.81
N PHE A 323 11.04 1.71 28.76
CA PHE A 323 11.26 2.39 27.50
C PHE A 323 10.03 3.23 27.10
N PRO A 324 9.59 4.19 27.92
CA PRO A 324 8.33 4.91 27.71
C PRO A 324 8.31 5.70 26.40
N ALA A 325 9.45 6.17 25.91
CA ALA A 325 9.56 6.83 24.60
C ALA A 325 9.33 5.90 23.40
N PHE A 326 9.57 4.59 23.56
CA PHE A 326 9.36 3.60 22.49
C PHE A 326 7.95 2.98 22.54
N PHE A 327 7.27 3.09 23.69
CA PHE A 327 5.98 2.48 23.97
C PHE A 327 5.00 3.41 24.70
N PRO A 328 4.82 4.69 24.31
CA PRO A 328 4.07 5.67 25.08
C PRO A 328 2.57 5.32 25.19
N LEU A 329 1.95 4.91 24.07
CA LEU A 329 0.53 4.52 24.07
C LEU A 329 0.28 3.20 24.80
N LEU A 330 1.23 2.28 24.73
CA LEU A 330 1.16 1.02 25.47
C LEU A 330 1.26 1.28 26.98
N HIS A 331 2.17 2.15 27.40
CA HIS A 331 2.30 2.57 28.79
C HIS A 331 1.00 3.18 29.33
N ASP A 332 0.34 4.02 28.54
CA ASP A 332 -0.94 4.65 28.94
C ASP A 332 -2.12 3.68 28.89
N SER A 333 -2.19 2.79 27.90
CA SER A 333 -3.27 1.80 27.79
C SER A 333 -3.22 0.75 28.91
N LEU A 334 -2.01 0.33 29.28
CA LEU A 334 -1.78 -0.60 30.38
C LEU A 334 -2.05 0.01 31.75
N LYS A 335 -2.19 1.34 31.84
CA LYS A 335 -2.35 2.04 33.11
C LYS A 335 -3.76 2.08 33.67
N ASN A 336 -4.87 1.95 32.92
CA ASN A 336 -6.23 1.79 33.51
C ASN A 336 -7.45 1.62 32.55
N VAL A 337 -7.33 1.34 31.24
CA VAL A 337 -8.52 1.20 30.38
C VAL A 337 -8.34 0.06 29.35
N ALA A 338 -9.29 -0.86 29.27
CA ALA A 338 -9.37 -1.78 28.13
C ALA A 338 -9.43 -0.93 26.85
N MET A 339 -8.51 -1.14 25.90
CA MET A 339 -8.46 -0.42 24.63
C MET A 339 -9.73 -0.69 23.83
N THR A 340 -10.81 0.00 24.17
CA THR A 340 -12.06 -0.01 23.43
C THR A 340 -11.78 0.80 22.17
N ALA A 341 -11.36 0.08 21.12
CA ALA A 341 -11.18 0.55 19.76
C ALA A 341 -10.64 1.98 19.67
N TYR A 342 -9.32 2.16 19.84
CA TYR A 342 -8.58 3.40 19.60
C TYR A 342 -9.43 4.67 19.75
N ASP A 343 -9.57 5.14 21.00
CA ASP A 343 -10.34 6.33 21.36
C ASP A 343 -10.25 7.39 20.24
N THR A 344 -11.33 7.51 19.46
CA THR A 344 -11.40 8.42 18.31
C THR A 344 -11.11 9.85 18.74
N THR A 345 -11.34 10.18 20.02
CA THR A 345 -10.97 11.46 20.64
C THR A 345 -9.46 11.62 20.74
N LYS A 346 -8.71 10.59 21.16
CA LYS A 346 -7.24 10.63 21.15
C LYS A 346 -6.69 10.77 19.74
N LEU A 347 -7.19 9.98 18.79
CA LEU A 347 -6.79 10.11 17.38
C LEU A 347 -7.13 11.47 16.77
N SER A 348 -8.22 12.11 17.21
CA SER A 348 -8.59 13.46 16.79
C SER A 348 -7.63 14.55 17.24
N LEU A 349 -6.88 14.32 18.32
CA LEU A 349 -5.85 15.24 18.83
C LEU A 349 -4.56 15.19 17.97
N HIS A 350 -4.41 14.18 17.11
CA HIS A 350 -3.20 13.96 16.31
C HIS A 350 -3.28 14.49 14.87
N LYS A 351 -4.29 15.32 14.55
CA LYS A 351 -4.40 16.07 13.27
C LYS A 351 -3.14 16.86 12.91
N VAL A 352 -2.37 17.26 13.92
CA VAL A 352 -1.09 17.97 13.79
C VAL A 352 -0.06 17.18 12.98
N GLN A 353 -0.19 15.85 12.82
CA GLN A 353 0.74 15.04 12.02
C GLN A 353 0.36 14.96 10.55
N VAL A 354 -0.94 14.78 10.29
CA VAL A 354 -1.47 14.58 8.93
C VAL A 354 -1.38 15.87 8.13
N ILE A 355 -1.68 17.02 8.75
CA ILE A 355 -1.69 18.31 8.05
C ILE A 355 -0.31 18.68 7.48
N PRO A 356 0.78 18.75 8.27
CA PRO A 356 2.10 19.07 7.74
C PRO A 356 2.58 18.06 6.70
N TYR A 357 2.28 16.77 6.89
CA TYR A 357 2.59 15.75 5.90
C TYR A 357 1.93 16.09 4.55
N LEU A 358 0.61 16.34 4.56
CA LEU A 358 -0.14 16.60 3.34
C LEU A 358 0.19 17.95 2.70
N GLU A 359 0.54 18.97 3.48
CA GLU A 359 1.03 20.24 2.94
C GLU A 359 2.38 20.04 2.21
N HIS A 360 3.27 19.22 2.74
CA HIS A 360 4.51 18.86 2.02
C HIS A 360 4.24 18.02 0.78
N VAL A 361 3.30 17.06 0.83
CA VAL A 361 2.85 16.33 -0.36
C VAL A 361 2.35 17.29 -1.45
N LYS A 362 1.49 18.25 -1.09
CA LYS A 362 0.98 19.26 -2.03
C LYS A 362 2.13 20.07 -2.64
N SER A 363 3.08 20.53 -1.82
CA SER A 363 4.24 21.28 -2.28
C SER A 363 5.12 20.46 -3.23
N GLU A 364 5.47 19.22 -2.85
CA GLU A 364 6.34 18.35 -3.62
C GLU A 364 5.69 17.90 -4.94
N MET A 365 4.37 17.66 -4.95
CA MET A 365 3.60 17.41 -6.17
C MET A 365 3.53 18.66 -7.07
N ALA A 366 3.34 19.86 -6.49
CA ALA A 366 3.31 21.10 -7.25
C ALA A 366 4.65 21.38 -7.96
N GLU A 367 5.78 21.11 -7.29
CA GLU A 367 7.12 21.19 -7.90
C GLU A 367 7.28 20.24 -9.11
N LYS A 368 6.49 19.16 -9.17
CA LYS A 368 6.44 18.18 -10.27
C LYS A 368 5.36 18.47 -11.29
N ASN A 369 4.76 19.67 -11.24
CA ASN A 369 3.61 20.06 -12.05
C ASN A 369 2.45 19.06 -11.93
N MET A 370 2.12 18.68 -10.69
CA MET A 370 1.01 17.80 -10.36
C MET A 370 0.12 18.46 -9.31
N LYS A 371 -1.19 18.33 -9.48
CA LYS A 371 -2.19 18.81 -8.54
C LYS A 371 -2.62 17.66 -7.63
N PHE A 372 -2.44 17.79 -6.33
CA PHE A 372 -2.92 16.79 -5.37
C PHE A 372 -4.45 16.71 -5.38
N THR A 373 -4.99 15.64 -5.94
CA THR A 373 -6.45 15.42 -6.07
C THR A 373 -6.94 14.15 -5.40
N LYS A 374 -6.05 13.16 -5.18
CA LYS A 374 -6.40 11.90 -4.55
C LYS A 374 -5.33 11.43 -3.58
N LEU A 375 -5.74 10.77 -2.50
CA LEU A 375 -4.89 10.07 -1.54
C LEU A 375 -5.27 8.59 -1.54
N VAL A 376 -4.32 7.72 -1.85
CA VAL A 376 -4.42 6.27 -1.63
C VAL A 376 -3.47 5.91 -0.50
N TYR A 377 -3.99 5.22 0.51
CA TYR A 377 -3.17 4.68 1.57
C TYR A 377 -3.54 3.24 1.90
N GLY A 378 -2.67 2.54 2.62
CA GLY A 378 -2.77 1.12 2.83
C GLY A 378 -2.39 0.74 4.24
N HIS A 379 -3.18 1.21 5.22
CA HIS A 379 -2.92 0.91 6.64
C HIS A 379 -4.21 0.58 7.40
N THR A 380 -4.15 -0.47 8.22
CA THR A 380 -5.30 -1.08 8.92
C THR A 380 -5.73 -0.29 10.16
N HIS A 381 -4.79 0.37 10.83
CA HIS A 381 -4.98 1.00 12.14
C HIS A 381 -5.17 2.52 12.11
N VAL A 382 -5.61 3.07 10.98
CA VAL A 382 -5.88 4.51 10.86
C VAL A 382 -7.39 4.82 10.98
N PRO A 383 -7.99 4.86 12.20
CA PRO A 383 -9.31 5.44 12.42
C PRO A 383 -9.39 6.95 12.14
N CYS A 384 -8.26 7.59 11.83
CA CYS A 384 -8.18 9.02 11.54
C CYS A 384 -8.87 9.42 10.23
N PHE A 385 -9.27 8.46 9.38
CA PHE A 385 -10.01 8.72 8.15
C PHE A 385 -11.42 8.13 8.22
N ARG A 386 -12.24 8.60 9.15
CA ARG A 386 -13.66 8.72 8.78
C ARG A 386 -13.77 9.85 7.74
N GLU A 387 -14.72 9.74 6.81
CA GLU A 387 -14.96 10.76 5.76
C GLU A 387 -15.18 12.18 6.32
N ASP A 388 -15.57 12.32 7.60
CA ASP A 388 -15.76 13.59 8.31
C ASP A 388 -14.47 14.18 8.94
N TYR A 389 -13.34 13.46 8.90
CA TYR A 389 -12.16 13.80 9.70
C TYR A 389 -11.05 14.56 8.95
N VAL A 390 -11.20 14.79 7.65
CA VAL A 390 -10.10 15.22 6.81
C VAL A 390 -9.97 16.75 6.75
N TYR A 391 -9.63 17.36 7.88
CA TYR A 391 -9.29 18.79 7.93
C TYR A 391 -7.91 19.00 7.28
N GLY A 392 -7.83 19.86 6.25
CA GLY A 392 -6.59 20.13 5.49
C GLY A 392 -6.50 19.40 4.14
N ILE A 393 -7.35 18.41 3.92
CA ILE A 393 -7.68 17.94 2.57
C ILE A 393 -8.87 18.78 2.09
N SER A 394 -8.82 19.26 0.85
CA SER A 394 -9.96 19.99 0.30
C SER A 394 -11.19 19.07 0.25
N ASP A 395 -12.40 19.61 0.40
CA ASP A 395 -13.66 18.85 0.23
C ASP A 395 -13.75 18.09 -1.11
N THR A 396 -12.84 18.38 -2.05
CA THR A 396 -12.76 17.79 -3.38
C THR A 396 -11.73 16.66 -3.54
N THR A 397 -10.92 16.35 -2.53
CA THR A 397 -9.90 15.30 -2.66
C THR A 397 -10.50 13.93 -2.33
N GLU A 398 -10.30 12.97 -3.23
CA GLU A 398 -10.73 11.58 -3.03
C GLU A 398 -9.75 10.85 -2.11
N VAL A 399 -10.25 10.16 -1.07
CA VAL A 399 -9.43 9.37 -0.16
C VAL A 399 -9.81 7.90 -0.26
N SER A 400 -8.83 7.01 -0.40
CA SER A 400 -9.02 5.57 -0.54
C SER A 400 -8.06 4.80 0.36
N ASN A 401 -8.58 3.84 1.13
CA ASN A 401 -7.78 2.88 1.91
C ASN A 401 -7.78 1.52 1.21
N THR A 402 -6.60 0.95 0.98
CA THR A 402 -6.41 -0.37 0.35
C THR A 402 -6.18 -1.51 1.35
N GLY A 403 -6.07 -1.17 2.63
CA GLY A 403 -5.70 -2.07 3.72
C GLY A 403 -6.81 -2.95 4.29
N GLY A 404 -6.54 -3.50 5.48
CA GLY A 404 -7.53 -4.16 6.32
C GLY A 404 -7.59 -5.68 6.22
N TRP A 405 -6.48 -6.38 5.95
CA TRP A 405 -6.46 -7.86 6.07
C TRP A 405 -6.33 -8.35 7.51
N VAL A 406 -5.68 -7.57 8.37
CA VAL A 406 -5.54 -7.88 9.80
C VAL A 406 -6.74 -7.32 10.57
N ASN A 407 -7.15 -8.02 11.63
CA ASN A 407 -8.19 -7.58 12.56
C ASN A 407 -9.64 -7.56 12.00
N ILE A 408 -10.03 -8.64 11.31
CA ILE A 408 -11.44 -8.99 11.03
C ILE A 408 -12.09 -9.55 12.32
N ALA A 409 -11.94 -8.84 13.44
CA ALA A 409 -12.70 -9.09 14.65
C ALA A 409 -14.14 -8.59 14.40
N GLN A 410 -15.12 -9.46 14.62
CA GLN A 410 -16.54 -9.13 14.65
C GLN A 410 -16.78 -8.01 15.67
N SER A 411 -16.74 -6.74 15.27
CA SER A 411 -17.45 -5.76 16.09
C SER A 411 -18.91 -6.13 15.96
N GLN A 412 -19.57 -6.40 17.10
CA GLN A 412 -21.03 -6.56 17.20
C GLN A 412 -21.79 -5.37 16.61
N ASP A 413 -21.09 -4.28 16.31
CA ASP A 413 -21.60 -3.15 15.56
C ASP A 413 -21.54 -3.42 14.04
N ALA A 414 -22.55 -4.15 13.56
CA ALA A 414 -22.79 -4.44 12.15
C ALA A 414 -23.02 -3.18 11.28
N THR A 415 -23.07 -1.99 11.89
CA THR A 415 -23.27 -0.71 11.19
C THR A 415 -21.98 -0.11 10.67
N ASN A 416 -20.81 -0.59 11.10
CA ASN A 416 -19.50 -0.02 10.77
C ASN A 416 -18.77 -0.86 9.71
N THR A 417 -19.46 -1.16 8.61
CA THR A 417 -19.00 -2.01 7.50
C THR A 417 -17.78 -1.47 6.74
N TYR A 418 -17.42 -0.19 6.94
CA TYR A 418 -16.27 0.45 6.31
C TYR A 418 -14.92 0.09 6.93
N ARG A 419 -14.89 -0.55 8.11
CA ARG A 419 -13.68 -0.57 8.95
C ARG A 419 -12.82 -1.85 8.90
N LYS A 420 -13.21 -2.93 8.21
CA LYS A 420 -12.59 -4.24 8.46
C LYS A 420 -12.56 -5.22 7.30
N THR A 421 -12.77 -4.76 6.06
CA THR A 421 -12.70 -5.65 4.90
C THR A 421 -11.53 -5.26 4.01
N PRO A 422 -10.69 -6.21 3.62
CA PRO A 422 -9.65 -5.99 2.62
C PRO A 422 -10.19 -5.25 1.41
N ASN A 423 -9.49 -4.21 0.98
CA ASN A 423 -9.95 -3.37 -0.11
C ASN A 423 -8.88 -3.13 -1.18
N PRO A 424 -8.32 -4.18 -1.82
CA PRO A 424 -7.44 -3.99 -2.96
C PRO A 424 -8.18 -3.23 -4.06
N MET A 425 -7.46 -2.36 -4.77
CA MET A 425 -8.05 -1.46 -5.77
C MET A 425 -7.31 -1.54 -7.09
N PHE A 426 -8.03 -1.50 -8.20
CA PHE A 426 -7.48 -1.26 -9.53
C PHE A 426 -7.31 0.24 -9.77
N LEU A 427 -6.20 0.58 -10.41
CA LEU A 427 -5.96 1.87 -11.04
C LEU A 427 -6.19 1.75 -12.55
N THR A 428 -6.92 2.70 -13.11
CA THR A 428 -7.13 2.79 -14.57
C THR A 428 -6.33 3.93 -15.18
N LYS A 429 -6.14 3.90 -16.50
CA LYS A 429 -5.29 4.85 -17.24
C LYS A 429 -5.71 6.31 -17.11
N ASP A 430 -6.99 6.56 -16.86
CA ASP A 430 -7.61 7.87 -16.60
C ASP A 430 -7.50 8.30 -15.11
N GLY A 431 -6.86 7.50 -14.25
CA GLY A 431 -6.74 7.78 -12.82
C GLY A 431 -7.96 7.37 -11.99
N GLY A 432 -8.87 6.56 -12.57
CA GLY A 432 -9.97 5.93 -11.85
C GLY A 432 -9.48 4.90 -10.84
N LEU A 433 -10.15 4.83 -9.69
CA LEU A 433 -9.90 3.87 -8.63
C LEU A 433 -11.13 2.98 -8.45
N HIS A 434 -10.94 1.66 -8.52
CA HIS A 434 -12.04 0.70 -8.45
C HIS A 434 -11.70 -0.46 -7.52
N LYS A 435 -12.58 -0.76 -6.55
CA LYS A 435 -12.41 -1.92 -5.69
C LYS A 435 -12.39 -3.20 -6.52
N VAL A 436 -11.43 -4.09 -6.26
CA VAL A 436 -11.28 -5.35 -7.01
C VAL A 436 -12.54 -6.21 -6.88
N PHE A 437 -13.10 -6.31 -5.68
CA PHE A 437 -14.29 -7.13 -5.41
C PHE A 437 -15.60 -6.58 -6.02
N ASP A 438 -15.66 -5.27 -6.33
CA ASP A 438 -16.81 -4.69 -7.04
C ASP A 438 -16.74 -4.93 -8.55
N PHE A 439 -15.53 -5.17 -9.07
CA PHE A 439 -15.32 -5.52 -10.47
C PHE A 439 -15.90 -6.89 -10.82
N GLN A 440 -15.90 -7.84 -9.88
CA GLN A 440 -16.45 -9.19 -10.07
C GLN A 440 -17.96 -9.19 -10.24
N LYS A 441 -18.69 -8.40 -9.43
CA LYS A 441 -20.16 -8.28 -9.49
C LYS A 441 -20.67 -7.71 -10.82
N LYS A 442 -19.81 -6.99 -11.54
CA LYS A 442 -20.10 -6.37 -12.82
C LYS A 442 -19.87 -7.30 -14.02
N MET A 443 -19.13 -8.39 -13.84
CA MET A 443 -18.82 -9.36 -14.91
C MET A 443 -19.72 -10.61 -14.90
N ASN A 444 -20.40 -10.89 -13.78
CA ASN A 444 -21.41 -11.95 -13.64
C ASN A 444 -22.80 -11.36 -13.82
#